data_AF-A0A9P6HKZ5-F1
#
_entry.id   AF-A0A9P6HKZ5-F1
#
_cell.length_a   1.000
_cell.length_b   1.000
_cell.length_c   1.000
_cell.angle_alpha   90.00
_cell.angle_beta   90.00
_cell.angle_gamma   90.00
#
_symmetry.space_group_name_H-M   'P 1'
#
loop_
_entity.id
_entity.type
_entity.pdbx_description
1 polymer ?
#
loop_
_entity_poly.entity_id
_entity_poly.type
_entity_poly.pdbx_seq_one_letter_code
_entity_poly.pdbx_strand_id
1 'polypeptide(L)'
;FEIVALLRVWKNGSAPINRIPPEILSTIPDFLDSGHKDGGTVVLTHVCRAWREIFILHPSLWTDLCWKSAEKTRAYLKRSRLSPI
;
A
#
# COMPACT_ATOMS: atom_id res chain seq x y z
N PHE A 1 23.86 -3.33 -12.79
CA PHE A 1 22.67 -3.10 -11.93
C PHE A 1 21.41 -2.73 -12.72
N GLU A 2 21.51 -2.02 -13.85
CA GLU A 2 20.36 -1.63 -14.71
C GLU A 2 19.53 -2.79 -15.27
N ILE A 3 20.19 -3.83 -15.79
CA ILE A 3 19.52 -4.97 -16.45
C ILE A 3 18.59 -5.71 -15.46
N VAL A 4 18.99 -5.84 -14.20
CA VAL A 4 18.17 -6.48 -13.15
C VAL A 4 16.94 -5.63 -12.82
N ALA A 5 17.06 -4.30 -12.83
CA ALA A 5 15.93 -3.40 -12.62
C ALA A 5 14.93 -3.49 -13.78
N LEU A 6 15.41 -3.51 -15.02
CA LEU A 6 14.58 -3.68 -16.22
C LEU A 6 13.85 -5.02 -16.24
N LEU A 7 14.53 -6.12 -15.89
CA LEU A 7 13.89 -7.44 -15.77
C LEU A 7 12.79 -7.47 -14.71
N ARG A 8 12.99 -6.78 -13.58
CA ARG A 8 11.96 -6.65 -12.54
C ARG A 8 10.76 -5.84 -13.04
N VAL A 9 10.98 -4.75 -13.76
CA VAL A 9 9.89 -3.95 -14.35
C VAL A 9 9.09 -4.78 -15.35
N TRP A 10 9.76 -5.50 -16.24
CA TRP A 10 9.10 -6.34 -17.24
C TRP A 10 8.34 -7.50 -16.60
N LYS A 11 8.97 -8.21 -15.66
CA LYS A 11 8.32 -9.29 -14.91
C LYS A 11 7.11 -8.78 -14.12
N ASN A 12 7.22 -7.58 -13.53
CA ASN A 12 6.10 -6.95 -12.84
C ASN A 12 4.99 -6.62 -13.84
N GLY A 13 5.27 -5.97 -14.98
CA GLY A 13 4.26 -5.69 -16.01
C GLY A 13 3.56 -6.93 -16.58
N SER A 14 4.27 -8.06 -16.64
CA SER A 14 3.72 -9.35 -17.09
C SER A 14 2.92 -10.10 -16.03
N ALA A 15 3.05 -9.74 -14.74
CA ALA A 15 2.28 -10.38 -13.68
C ALA A 15 0.80 -9.94 -13.75
N PRO A 16 -0.16 -10.88 -13.62
CA PRO A 16 -1.61 -10.56 -13.69
C PRO A 16 -2.03 -9.44 -12.73
N ILE A 17 -1.40 -9.39 -11.56
CA ILE A 17 -1.69 -8.43 -10.49
C ILE A 17 -1.34 -6.97 -10.84
N ASN A 18 -0.47 -6.75 -11.84
CA ASN A 18 -0.14 -5.41 -12.33
C ASN A 18 -0.94 -5.01 -13.58
N ARG A 19 -1.84 -5.88 -14.05
CA ARG A 19 -2.83 -5.55 -15.10
C ARG A 19 -4.15 -5.05 -14.52
N ILE A 20 -4.28 -5.05 -13.20
CA ILE A 20 -5.45 -4.52 -12.51
C ILE A 20 -5.47 -3.01 -12.75
N PRO A 21 -6.56 -2.45 -13.29
CA PRO A 21 -6.71 -1.01 -13.43
C PRO A 21 -6.50 -0.32 -12.07
N PRO A 22 -5.83 0.85 -12.02
CA PRO A 22 -5.54 1.53 -10.77
C PRO A 22 -6.79 1.84 -9.94
N GLU A 23 -7.94 2.01 -10.58
CA GLU A 23 -9.25 2.23 -9.95
C GLU A 23 -9.70 1.01 -9.14
N ILE A 24 -9.52 -0.19 -9.69
CA ILE A 24 -9.84 -1.43 -8.98
C ILE A 24 -8.81 -1.67 -7.88
N LEU A 25 -7.54 -1.37 -8.16
CA LEU A 25 -6.47 -1.49 -7.18
C LEU A 25 -6.70 -0.60 -5.95
N SER A 26 -7.27 0.61 -6.13
CA SER A 26 -7.64 1.48 -5.01
C SER A 26 -8.79 0.96 -4.14
N THR A 27 -9.58 -0.02 -4.61
CA THR A 27 -10.70 -0.57 -3.82
C THR A 27 -10.31 -1.79 -2.98
N ILE A 28 -9.25 -2.52 -3.34
CA ILE A 28 -8.68 -3.63 -2.54
C ILE A 28 -8.57 -3.31 -1.04
N PRO A 29 -8.08 -2.13 -0.63
CA PRO A 29 -8.01 -1.76 0.78
C PRO A 29 -9.36 -1.70 1.50
N ASP A 30 -10.45 -1.31 0.84
CA ASP A 30 -11.79 -1.31 1.45
C ASP A 30 -12.26 -2.74 1.79
N PHE A 31 -11.72 -3.76 1.08
CA PHE A 31 -12.00 -5.18 1.36
C PHE A 31 -11.08 -5.78 2.44
N LEU A 32 -10.05 -5.08 2.87
CA LEU A 32 -9.16 -5.54 3.95
C LEU A 32 -9.69 -5.19 5.35
N ASP A 33 -10.78 -4.43 5.43
CA ASP A 33 -11.44 -4.13 6.69
C ASP A 33 -12.34 -5.30 7.13
N SER A 34 -11.78 -6.20 7.95
CA SER A 34 -12.57 -7.09 8.81
C SER A 34 -11.82 -7.71 9.99
N GLY A 35 -10.55 -7.37 10.28
CA GLY A 35 -9.97 -7.80 11.56
C GLY A 35 -8.46 -7.89 11.71
N HIS A 36 -7.65 -7.59 10.69
CA HIS A 36 -6.19 -7.64 10.82
C HIS A 36 -5.59 -6.30 11.23
N LYS A 37 -5.73 -6.03 12.54
CA LYS A 37 -5.00 -5.00 13.28
C LYS A 37 -3.50 -5.24 13.09
N ASP A 38 -2.84 -4.26 12.50
CA ASP A 38 -1.40 -4.20 12.21
C ASP A 38 -0.88 -5.03 11.03
N GLY A 39 -0.51 -4.32 9.96
CA GLY A 39 0.49 -4.80 8.99
C GLY A 39 -0.04 -5.09 7.59
N GLY A 40 -1.34 -5.35 7.41
CA GLY A 40 -1.94 -5.60 6.09
C GLY A 40 -1.67 -4.47 5.09
N THR A 41 -1.92 -3.23 5.50
CA THR A 41 -1.66 -2.03 4.68
C THR A 41 -0.20 -1.90 4.28
N VAL A 42 0.74 -2.17 5.20
CA VAL A 42 2.17 -2.07 4.91
C VAL A 42 2.57 -3.14 3.90
N VAL A 43 2.11 -4.39 4.08
CA VAL A 43 2.37 -5.50 3.16
C VAL A 43 1.90 -5.16 1.74
N LEU A 44 0.74 -4.52 1.57
CA LEU A 44 0.27 -4.06 0.27
C LEU A 44 1.25 -3.09 -0.41
N THR A 45 1.86 -2.17 0.34
CA THR A 45 2.87 -1.23 -0.22
C THR A 45 4.22 -1.88 -0.58
N HIS A 46 4.39 -3.17 -0.31
CA HIS A 46 5.61 -3.92 -0.62
C HIS A 46 5.48 -4.87 -1.83
N VAL A 47 4.31 -4.98 -2.46
CA VAL A 47 4.10 -5.84 -3.64
C VAL A 47 4.90 -5.37 -4.85
N CYS A 48 4.71 -4.12 -5.27
CA CYS A 48 5.49 -3.47 -6.33
C CYS A 48 5.48 -1.96 -6.17
N ARG A 49 6.25 -1.24 -7.01
CA ARG A 49 6.30 0.23 -6.98
C ARG A 49 4.95 0.88 -7.28
N ALA A 50 4.18 0.34 -8.23
CA ALA A 50 2.87 0.86 -8.60
C ALA A 50 1.87 0.77 -7.43
N TRP A 51 1.82 -0.39 -6.75
CA TRP A 51 1.00 -0.59 -5.56
C TRP A 51 1.37 0.39 -4.46
N ARG A 52 2.67 0.59 -4.23
CA ARG A 52 3.15 1.58 -3.26
C ARG A 52 2.68 3.00 -3.58
N GLU A 53 2.81 3.44 -4.83
CA GLU A 53 2.44 4.81 -5.22
C GLU A 53 0.93 5.05 -5.07
N ILE A 54 0.10 4.04 -5.40
CA ILE A 54 -1.35 4.13 -5.25
C ILE A 54 -1.78 4.13 -3.78
N PHE A 55 -1.27 3.20 -2.97
CA PHE A 55 -1.70 3.06 -1.56
C PHE A 55 -1.13 4.13 -0.62
N ILE A 56 0.03 4.71 -0.92
CA ILE A 56 0.53 5.87 -0.16
C ILE A 56 -0.39 7.09 -0.36
N LEU A 57 -1.02 7.22 -1.52
CA LEU A 57 -1.92 8.34 -1.81
C LEU A 57 -3.32 8.16 -1.22
N HIS A 58 -3.67 6.97 -0.72
CA HIS A 58 -4.98 6.67 -0.17
C HIS A 58 -4.98 6.87 1.37
N PRO A 59 -5.54 7.97 1.90
CA PRO A 59 -5.36 8.31 3.31
C PRO A 59 -6.12 7.40 4.27
N SER A 60 -7.28 6.87 3.85
CA SER A 60 -8.13 5.96 4.62
C SER A 60 -7.44 4.66 5.02
N LEU A 61 -6.35 4.31 4.33
CA LEU A 61 -5.53 3.15 4.65
C LEU A 61 -4.65 3.31 5.89
N TRP A 62 -4.42 4.57 6.30
CA TRP A 62 -3.48 4.94 7.35
C TRP A 62 -4.18 5.48 8.60
N THR A 63 -5.51 5.47 8.63
CA THR A 63 -6.32 5.93 9.77
C THR A 63 -6.47 4.87 10.86
N ASP A 64 -6.44 3.58 10.51
CA ASP A 64 -6.48 2.49 11.49
C ASP A 64 -5.10 2.33 12.17
N LEU A 65 -4.95 3.01 13.31
CA LEU A 65 -3.74 3.06 14.12
C LEU A 65 -3.82 2.05 15.26
N CYS A 66 -3.13 0.91 15.17
CA CYS A 66 -2.83 0.15 16.39
C CYS A 66 -1.59 0.73 17.06
N TRP A 67 -1.74 1.18 18.30
CA TRP A 67 -0.72 1.92 19.06
C TRP A 67 0.47 1.09 19.57
N LYS A 68 0.82 -0.03 18.92
CA LYS A 68 1.90 -0.91 19.39
C LYS A 68 3.32 -0.36 19.18
N SER A 69 3.49 0.69 18.36
CA SER A 69 4.80 1.33 18.11
C SER A 69 4.65 2.81 17.75
N ALA A 70 5.30 3.68 18.51
CA ALA A 70 5.28 5.13 18.28
C ALA A 70 5.84 5.53 16.90
N GLU A 71 6.83 4.79 16.39
CA GLU A 71 7.41 5.04 15.06
C GLU A 71 6.43 4.70 13.94
N LYS A 72 5.72 3.57 14.06
CA LYS A 72 4.67 3.19 13.10
C LYS A 72 3.51 4.19 13.14
N THR A 73 3.09 4.59 14.34
CA THR A 73 2.05 5.62 14.52
C THR A 73 2.44 6.92 13.83
N ARG A 74 3.68 7.41 14.00
CA ARG A 74 4.16 8.62 13.30
C ARG A 74 4.16 8.48 11.78
N ALA A 75 4.56 7.32 11.27
CA ALA A 75 4.57 7.06 9.84
C ALA A 75 3.14 7.02 9.24
N TYR A 76 2.19 6.42 9.95
CA TYR A 76 0.79 6.38 9.55
C TYR A 76 0.14 7.76 9.60
N LEU A 77 0.38 8.53 10.67
CA LEU A 77 -0.13 9.90 10.81
C LEU A 77 0.39 10.83 9.70
N LYS A 78 1.65 10.64 9.28
CA LYS A 78 2.22 11.37 8.13
C LYS A 78 1.54 10.99 6.81
N ARG A 79 1.09 9.74 6.67
CA ARG A 79 0.47 9.21 5.43
C ARG A 79 -1.05 9.41 5.39
N SER A 80 -1.72 9.59 6.52
CA SER A 80 -3.16 9.88 6.58
C SER A 80 -3.52 11.31 6.18
N ARG A 81 -2.55 12.21 5.97
CA ARG A 81 -2.72 13.56 5.37
C ARG A 81 -3.93 14.35 5.93
N LEU A 82 -4.15 14.31 7.25
CA LEU A 82 -5.26 14.97 7.96
C LEU A 82 -6.67 14.37 7.71
N SER A 83 -6.77 13.19 7.11
CA SER A 83 -8.02 12.43 7.10
C SER A 83 -8.50 12.21 8.54
N PRO A 84 -9.81 12.35 8.82
CA PRO A 84 -10.34 12.02 10.14
C PRO A 84 -9.93 10.58 10.50
N ILE A 85 -9.27 10.44 11.65
CA ILE A 85 -8.87 9.17 12.27
C ILE A 85 -10.00 8.62 13.12
#